data_AF-A0A0R3PCS7-F1
#
_entry.id   AF-A0A0R3PCS7-F1
#
_cell.length_a   1.000
_cell.length_b   1.000
_cell.length_c   1.000
_cell.angle_alpha   90.00
_cell.angle_beta   90.00
_cell.angle_gamma   90.00
#
_symmetry.space_group_name_H-M   'P 1'
#
loop_
_entity.id
_entity.type
_entity.pdbx_description
1 polymer ?
#
loop_
_entity_poly.entity_id
_entity_poly.type
_entity_poly.pdbx_seq_one_letter_code
_entity_poly.pdbx_strand_id
1 'polypeptide(L)'
;LQSNWEPGRSSSILLKFALNVEFILKRLQLSALLSAYPDISTGCWLSSFHDLPHLSAIPIPAVDCPSSSSVKLAMSQIVTKIQNFCNSNSSNPPITRVGVIGGDKFINQILRAYVECLHHKSSSNWLHYLRFAMIPAPHSLMASFYKCAIAGLDGELDQLCHDMWERWVDLSPSERVSVIEKMTMWLTAGGGACVNLPIGEALLQMTERGQEVSCRVFVPFLAEVRVVHLFFHSSPPNSPHIRAADSREMDPSNVGGLEISTHWLFYPYNFNLPSYSQNVTPNSKKDVSKGSIKASFRTLVITRSCSQPLLSLNFVKEKKKEKMLQKLGMKKGQKTENDNPPVQVVAVSRLLCSCASKHADLTVNVDGFTYERIRYFQCSSQWQTHVKSFPVSLIV
;
A
#
# COMPACT_ATOMS: atom_id res chain seq x y z
N LEU A 1 30.27 43.80 21.85
CA LEU A 1 30.16 42.69 20.87
C LEU A 1 30.14 41.35 21.63
N GLN A 2 29.06 41.08 22.37
CA GLN A 2 28.77 39.73 22.88
C GLN A 2 27.92 39.05 21.81
N SER A 3 28.45 37.98 21.23
CA SER A 3 27.78 37.26 20.15
C SER A 3 26.68 36.37 20.73
N ASN A 4 25.47 36.52 20.19
CA ASN A 4 24.33 35.66 20.43
C ASN A 4 24.63 34.25 19.91
N TRP A 5 25.10 33.38 20.80
CA TRP A 5 25.13 31.93 20.57
C TRP A 5 23.76 31.34 20.91
N GLU A 6 22.93 31.10 19.90
CA GLU A 6 21.69 30.33 20.07
C GLU A 6 21.95 28.82 19.85
N PRO A 7 21.82 27.98 20.89
CA PRO A 7 22.13 26.54 20.81
C PRO A 7 21.22 25.73 19.86
N GLY A 8 20.09 26.30 19.41
CA GLY A 8 19.12 25.63 18.52
C GLY A 8 19.49 25.65 17.02
N ARG A 9 20.31 26.60 16.55
CA ARG A 9 20.70 26.66 15.12
C ARG A 9 21.78 25.64 14.78
N SER A 10 22.75 25.46 15.67
CA SER A 10 23.90 24.57 15.46
C SER A 10 23.49 23.10 15.39
N SER A 11 22.54 22.69 16.22
CA SER A 11 21.96 21.34 16.23
C SER A 11 21.18 21.03 14.95
N SER A 12 20.48 22.00 14.34
CA SER A 12 19.81 21.78 13.04
C SER A 12 20.79 21.64 11.86
N ILE A 13 21.93 22.33 11.91
CA ILE A 13 22.96 22.27 10.87
C ILE A 13 23.71 20.93 10.96
N LEU A 14 24.05 20.49 12.16
CA LEU A 14 24.66 19.18 12.40
C LEU A 14 23.73 18.04 11.97
N LEU A 15 22.42 18.14 12.25
CA LEU A 15 21.43 17.16 11.76
C LEU A 15 21.36 17.14 10.23
N LYS A 16 21.31 18.30 9.58
CA LYS A 16 21.32 18.40 8.11
C LYS A 16 22.60 17.82 7.52
N PHE A 17 23.74 18.08 8.16
CA PHE A 17 25.03 17.55 7.72
C PHE A 17 25.10 16.02 7.89
N ALA A 18 24.68 15.49 9.04
CA ALA A 18 24.62 14.06 9.30
C ALA A 18 23.68 13.33 8.31
N LEU A 19 22.49 13.88 8.06
CA LEU A 19 21.56 13.37 7.05
C LEU A 19 22.17 13.39 5.64
N ASN A 20 22.96 14.42 5.31
CA ASN A 20 23.63 14.52 4.02
C ASN A 20 24.79 13.51 3.89
N VAL A 21 25.53 13.26 4.97
CA VAL A 21 26.59 12.24 5.00
C VAL A 21 25.99 10.83 4.86
N GLU A 22 24.94 10.48 5.60
CA GLU A 22 24.25 9.19 5.41
C GLU A 22 23.72 9.02 4.00
N PHE A 23 23.15 10.09 3.41
CA PHE A 23 22.67 10.09 2.05
C PHE A 23 23.79 9.82 1.03
N ILE A 24 24.95 10.46 1.22
CA ILE A 24 26.14 10.24 0.38
C ILE A 24 26.67 8.82 0.54
N LEU A 25 26.79 8.30 1.77
CA LEU A 25 27.26 6.93 2.03
C LEU A 25 26.36 5.89 1.38
N LYS A 26 25.03 6.04 1.50
CA LYS A 26 24.05 5.15 0.84
C LYS A 26 24.15 5.22 -0.68
N ARG A 27 24.30 6.43 -1.23
CA ARG A 27 24.50 6.63 -2.67
C ARG A 27 25.78 5.93 -3.17
N LEU A 28 26.87 6.01 -2.40
CA LEU A 28 28.15 5.37 -2.71
C LEU A 28 28.06 3.84 -2.57
N GLN A 29 27.40 3.31 -1.53
CA GLN A 29 27.20 1.88 -1.35
C GLN A 29 26.42 1.27 -2.52
N LEU A 30 25.28 1.87 -2.89
CA LEU A 30 24.52 1.38 -4.03
C LEU A 30 25.30 1.57 -5.34
N SER A 31 26.02 2.68 -5.51
CA SER A 31 26.88 2.87 -6.69
C SER A 31 27.99 1.81 -6.77
N ALA A 32 28.56 1.39 -5.64
CA ALA A 32 29.58 0.34 -5.58
C ALA A 32 28.98 -1.04 -5.89
N LEU A 33 27.84 -1.38 -5.31
CA LEU A 33 27.11 -2.64 -5.60
C LEU A 33 26.69 -2.72 -7.07
N LEU A 34 26.32 -1.58 -7.63
CA LEU A 34 25.94 -1.47 -9.01
C LEU A 34 27.17 -1.41 -9.95
N SER A 35 28.38 -1.06 -9.49
CA SER A 35 29.53 -0.79 -10.37
C SER A 35 29.88 -1.90 -11.37
N ALA A 36 29.58 -3.18 -11.06
CA ALA A 36 29.89 -4.35 -11.87
C ALA A 36 28.88 -4.68 -13.00
N TYR A 37 27.98 -3.76 -13.34
CA TYR A 37 26.99 -3.97 -14.42
C TYR A 37 27.55 -3.52 -15.76
N PRO A 38 27.36 -4.29 -16.84
CA PRO A 38 26.43 -5.42 -16.99
C PRO A 38 27.02 -6.83 -16.74
N ASP A 39 28.30 -6.95 -16.40
CA ASP A 39 29.08 -8.20 -16.53
C ASP A 39 28.69 -9.31 -15.53
N ILE A 40 28.13 -8.95 -14.38
CA ILE A 40 27.51 -9.86 -13.40
C ILE A 40 26.07 -9.37 -13.22
N SER A 41 25.09 -10.26 -13.05
CA SER A 41 23.71 -9.84 -12.70
C SER A 41 23.72 -9.09 -11.37
N THR A 42 23.89 -7.76 -11.42
CA THR A 42 24.10 -6.87 -10.28
C THR A 42 22.79 -6.56 -9.56
N GLY A 43 22.04 -7.60 -9.20
CA GLY A 43 20.88 -7.42 -8.36
C GLY A 43 21.30 -7.00 -6.95
N CYS A 44 20.43 -6.25 -6.28
CA CYS A 44 20.59 -5.95 -4.86
C CYS A 44 19.27 -6.10 -4.13
N TRP A 45 19.33 -6.43 -2.85
CA TRP A 45 18.19 -6.47 -1.95
C TRP A 45 17.98 -5.09 -1.33
N LEU A 46 16.78 -4.55 -1.49
CA LEU A 46 16.33 -3.34 -0.81
C LEU A 46 15.51 -3.76 0.41
N SER A 47 15.85 -3.23 1.58
CA SER A 47 15.14 -3.51 2.84
C SER A 47 15.31 -2.36 3.82
N SER A 48 14.46 -2.27 4.85
CA SER A 48 14.75 -1.46 6.04
C SER A 48 15.42 -2.33 7.10
N PHE A 49 16.66 -2.00 7.48
CA PHE A 49 17.38 -2.79 8.49
C PHE A 49 16.83 -2.59 9.90
N HIS A 50 15.98 -1.59 10.10
CA HIS A 50 15.21 -1.44 11.33
C HIS A 50 14.29 -2.65 11.56
N ASP A 51 13.66 -3.16 10.50
CA ASP A 51 12.70 -4.26 10.60
C ASP A 51 13.41 -5.63 10.60
N LEU A 52 14.58 -5.72 9.95
CA LEU A 52 15.39 -6.94 9.86
C LEU A 52 16.89 -6.64 10.12
N PRO A 53 17.31 -6.47 11.39
CA PRO A 53 18.67 -6.05 11.72
C PRO A 53 19.76 -7.02 11.27
N HIS A 54 19.45 -8.31 11.19
CA HIS A 54 20.41 -9.33 10.77
C HIS A 54 20.89 -9.15 9.33
N LEU A 55 20.15 -8.46 8.45
CA LEU A 55 20.56 -8.16 7.08
C LEU A 55 21.87 -7.35 7.02
N SER A 56 22.20 -6.61 8.08
CA SER A 56 23.47 -5.89 8.18
C SER A 56 24.70 -6.80 8.35
N ALA A 57 24.51 -8.03 8.81
CA ALA A 57 25.57 -9.00 9.09
C ALA A 57 25.66 -10.13 8.05
N ILE A 58 24.68 -10.23 7.15
CA ILE A 58 24.62 -11.27 6.14
C ILE A 58 25.43 -10.86 4.90
N PRO A 59 26.24 -11.75 4.31
CA PRO A 59 27.02 -11.49 3.10
C PRO A 59 26.17 -11.54 1.83
N ILE A 60 25.11 -10.74 1.74
CA ILE A 60 24.30 -10.52 0.53
C ILE A 60 24.42 -9.06 0.07
N PRO A 61 24.23 -8.77 -1.23
CA PRO A 61 24.23 -7.39 -1.73
C PRO A 61 22.95 -6.66 -1.30
N ALA A 62 22.89 -6.18 -0.05
CA ALA A 62 21.74 -5.49 0.51
C ALA A 62 22.01 -3.99 0.73
N VAL A 63 20.96 -3.18 0.58
CA VAL A 63 20.98 -1.72 0.79
C VAL A 63 19.89 -1.32 1.77
N ASP A 64 20.30 -0.68 2.86
CA ASP A 64 19.40 -0.14 3.87
C ASP A 64 18.62 1.08 3.34
N CYS A 65 17.30 0.97 3.37
CA CYS A 65 16.33 1.94 2.91
C CYS A 65 15.35 2.27 4.05
N PRO A 66 15.71 3.10 5.03
CA PRO A 66 14.86 3.35 6.21
C PRO A 66 13.71 4.33 5.93
N SER A 67 13.66 4.95 4.75
CA SER A 67 12.67 5.97 4.39
C SER A 67 12.26 5.88 2.92
N SER A 68 11.10 6.46 2.58
CA SER A 68 10.62 6.59 1.21
C SER A 68 11.59 7.35 0.31
N SER A 69 12.31 8.34 0.85
CA SER A 69 13.34 9.09 0.13
C SER A 69 14.54 8.21 -0.23
N SER A 70 14.96 7.34 0.68
CA SER A 70 16.04 6.37 0.43
C SER A 70 15.64 5.33 -0.62
N VAL A 71 14.41 4.82 -0.54
CA VAL A 71 13.85 3.91 -1.55
C VAL A 71 13.82 4.57 -2.94
N LYS A 72 13.34 5.82 -3.02
CA LYS A 72 13.30 6.58 -4.28
C LYS A 72 14.69 6.83 -4.85
N LEU A 73 15.67 7.17 -4.01
CA LEU A 73 17.05 7.32 -4.44
C LEU A 73 17.58 6.01 -5.03
N ALA A 74 17.38 4.89 -4.32
CA ALA A 74 17.86 3.59 -4.75
C ALA A 74 17.28 3.18 -6.12
N MET A 75 15.95 3.28 -6.26
CA MET A 75 15.27 3.01 -7.53
C MET A 75 15.73 3.94 -8.65
N SER A 76 15.91 5.23 -8.37
CA SER A 76 16.39 6.21 -9.34
C SER A 76 17.80 5.88 -9.83
N GLN A 77 18.71 5.44 -8.95
CA GLN A 77 20.06 5.02 -9.33
C GLN A 77 20.05 3.77 -10.22
N ILE A 78 19.19 2.79 -9.90
CA ILE A 78 19.01 1.58 -10.73
C ILE A 78 18.51 1.96 -12.13
N VAL A 79 17.45 2.77 -12.22
CA VAL A 79 16.89 3.23 -13.50
C VAL A 79 17.88 4.07 -14.30
N THR A 80 18.63 4.96 -13.64
CA THR A 80 19.67 5.78 -14.28
C THR A 80 20.75 4.92 -14.90
N LYS A 81 21.11 3.81 -14.26
CA LYS A 81 22.14 2.92 -14.75
C LYS A 81 21.71 2.11 -15.96
N ILE A 82 20.48 1.60 -15.95
CA ILE A 82 19.86 1.00 -17.14
C ILE A 82 19.79 2.04 -18.27
N GLN A 83 19.41 3.28 -17.97
CA GLN A 83 19.36 4.36 -18.95
C GLN A 83 20.73 4.63 -19.57
N ASN A 84 21.79 4.68 -18.75
CA ASN A 84 23.15 4.90 -19.24
C ASN A 84 23.59 3.76 -20.17
N PHE A 85 23.26 2.51 -19.83
CA PHE A 85 23.51 1.38 -20.73
C PHE A 85 22.79 1.54 -22.07
N CYS A 86 21.48 1.84 -22.04
CA CYS A 86 20.69 2.08 -23.26
C CYS A 86 21.21 3.24 -24.12
N ASN A 87 21.81 4.26 -23.50
CA ASN A 87 22.37 5.40 -24.22
C ASN A 87 23.71 5.07 -24.88
N SER A 88 24.46 4.11 -24.33
CA SER A 88 25.80 3.74 -24.79
C SER A 88 25.83 2.47 -25.64
N ASN A 89 24.74 1.70 -25.68
CA ASN A 89 24.66 0.42 -26.38
C ASN A 89 23.40 0.34 -27.24
N SER A 90 23.50 -0.29 -28.40
CA SER A 90 22.37 -0.53 -29.31
C SER A 90 21.55 -1.78 -28.96
N SER A 91 22.08 -2.64 -28.08
CA SER A 91 21.39 -3.83 -27.58
C SER A 91 20.47 -3.50 -26.41
N ASN A 92 19.48 -4.36 -26.18
CA ASN A 92 18.65 -4.25 -24.98
C ASN A 92 19.50 -4.50 -23.73
N PRO A 93 19.30 -3.73 -22.64
CA PRO A 93 19.95 -3.99 -21.37
C PRO A 93 19.56 -5.37 -20.83
N PRO A 94 20.48 -6.06 -20.13
CA PRO A 94 20.13 -7.28 -19.42
C PRO A 94 19.09 -7.00 -18.34
N ILE A 95 18.28 -8.01 -18.03
CA ILE A 95 17.28 -7.95 -16.96
C ILE A 95 17.97 -7.64 -15.64
N THR A 96 17.57 -6.53 -15.02
CA THR A 96 18.02 -6.12 -13.70
C THR A 96 17.04 -6.63 -12.65
N ARG A 97 17.51 -7.54 -11.79
CA ARG A 97 16.72 -8.09 -10.69
C ARG A 97 16.90 -7.23 -9.44
N VAL A 98 15.81 -6.82 -8.82
CA VAL A 98 15.82 -6.04 -7.58
C VAL A 98 15.13 -6.87 -6.52
N GLY A 99 15.87 -7.26 -5.50
CA GLY A 99 15.32 -7.92 -4.32
C GLY A 99 14.62 -6.90 -3.43
N VAL A 100 13.50 -7.29 -2.83
CA VAL A 100 12.72 -6.47 -1.90
C VAL A 100 12.38 -7.31 -0.69
N ILE A 101 12.81 -6.87 0.49
CA ILE A 101 12.47 -7.50 1.78
C ILE A 101 11.76 -6.45 2.62
N GLY A 102 10.51 -6.71 3.00
CA GLY A 102 9.77 -5.76 3.84
C GLY A 102 8.30 -6.11 4.02
N GLY A 103 7.63 -5.41 4.95
CA GLY A 103 6.19 -5.48 5.12
C GLY A 103 5.41 -4.63 4.09
N ASP A 104 4.09 -4.58 4.25
CA ASP A 104 3.15 -3.91 3.34
C ASP A 104 3.59 -2.48 2.95
N LYS A 105 3.91 -1.67 3.98
CA LYS A 105 4.31 -0.29 3.82
C LYS A 105 5.58 -0.14 2.98
N PHE A 106 6.58 -0.99 3.21
CA PHE A 106 7.86 -0.92 2.49
C PHE A 106 7.69 -1.32 1.02
N ILE A 107 6.95 -2.40 0.76
CA ILE A 107 6.62 -2.84 -0.59
C ILE A 107 5.85 -1.73 -1.35
N ASN A 108 4.89 -1.07 -0.70
CA ASN A 108 4.18 0.05 -1.31
C ASN A 108 5.10 1.25 -1.60
N GLN A 109 6.14 1.51 -0.78
CA GLN A 109 7.16 2.53 -1.09
C GLN A 109 7.97 2.18 -2.34
N ILE A 110 8.35 0.92 -2.51
CA ILE A 110 9.05 0.43 -3.71
C ILE A 110 8.17 0.61 -4.95
N LEU A 111 6.90 0.22 -4.87
CA LEU A 111 5.93 0.39 -5.96
C LEU A 111 5.80 1.85 -6.39
N ARG A 112 5.70 2.78 -5.43
CA ARG A 112 5.64 4.23 -5.73
C ARG A 112 6.89 4.71 -6.45
N ALA A 113 8.06 4.35 -5.92
CA ALA A 113 9.33 4.75 -6.51
C ALA A 113 9.49 4.17 -7.93
N TYR A 114 9.10 2.91 -8.13
CA TYR A 114 9.08 2.26 -9.43
C TYR A 114 8.23 3.01 -10.46
N VAL A 115 6.98 3.31 -10.11
CA VAL A 115 6.05 4.03 -10.99
C VAL A 115 6.53 5.45 -11.27
N GLU A 116 7.06 6.14 -10.26
CA GLU A 116 7.56 7.50 -10.39
C GLU A 116 8.80 7.58 -11.28
N CYS A 117 9.79 6.71 -11.06
CA CYS A 117 11.02 6.68 -11.85
C CYS A 117 10.79 6.30 -13.32
N LEU A 118 9.76 5.51 -13.60
CA LEU A 118 9.42 5.07 -14.97
C LEU A 118 8.37 5.95 -15.65
N HIS A 119 7.69 6.87 -14.96
CA HIS A 119 6.61 7.67 -15.53
C HIS A 119 6.98 8.36 -16.86
N HIS A 120 8.19 8.92 -16.95
CA HIS A 120 8.69 9.62 -18.13
C HIS A 120 9.42 8.71 -19.14
N LYS A 121 9.45 7.40 -18.90
CA LYS A 121 10.18 6.42 -19.72
C LYS A 121 9.24 5.76 -20.73
N SER A 122 8.85 6.53 -21.75
CA SER A 122 7.74 6.20 -22.67
C SER A 122 7.84 4.89 -23.46
N SER A 123 9.00 4.22 -23.52
CA SER A 123 9.10 2.92 -24.19
C SER A 123 8.59 1.79 -23.28
N SER A 124 7.66 0.99 -23.77
CA SER A 124 7.12 -0.18 -23.04
C SER A 124 8.19 -1.20 -22.65
N ASN A 125 9.34 -1.19 -23.33
CA ASN A 125 10.48 -2.06 -23.06
C ASN A 125 11.03 -1.92 -21.63
N TRP A 126 10.85 -0.76 -20.97
CA TRP A 126 11.29 -0.56 -19.58
C TRP A 126 10.69 -1.55 -18.60
N LEU A 127 9.47 -2.03 -18.85
CA LEU A 127 8.81 -3.02 -18.00
C LEU A 127 9.49 -4.40 -18.09
N HIS A 128 10.26 -4.65 -19.15
CA HIS A 128 10.99 -5.90 -19.36
C HIS A 128 12.43 -5.85 -18.83
N TYR A 129 12.95 -4.66 -18.52
CA TYR A 129 14.33 -4.49 -18.02
C TYR A 129 14.45 -4.67 -16.51
N LEU A 130 13.33 -4.62 -15.78
CA LEU A 130 13.29 -4.74 -14.33
C LEU A 130 12.43 -5.92 -13.91
N ARG A 131 12.92 -6.68 -12.94
CA ARG A 131 12.15 -7.74 -12.28
C ARG A 131 12.37 -7.66 -10.77
N PHE A 132 11.34 -7.88 -9.98
CA PHE A 132 11.41 -7.80 -8.52
C PHE A 132 11.36 -9.19 -7.90
N ALA A 133 12.33 -9.53 -7.06
CA ALA A 133 12.23 -10.68 -6.16
C ALA A 133 11.70 -10.17 -4.82
N MET A 134 10.68 -10.81 -4.25
CA MET A 134 10.01 -10.31 -3.05
C MET A 134 10.04 -11.33 -1.92
N ILE A 135 10.52 -10.90 -0.74
CA ILE A 135 10.43 -11.63 0.53
C ILE A 135 9.58 -10.78 1.49
N PRO A 136 8.24 -10.85 1.36
CA PRO A 136 7.33 -10.11 2.23
C PRO A 136 7.30 -10.70 3.65
N ALA A 137 6.91 -9.90 4.64
CA ALA A 137 6.64 -10.41 6.00
C ALA A 137 5.51 -11.46 5.96
N PRO A 138 5.65 -12.66 6.56
CA PRO A 138 4.74 -13.80 6.37
C PRO A 138 3.25 -13.52 6.60
N HIS A 139 2.94 -12.65 7.56
CA HIS A 139 1.59 -12.29 7.97
C HIS A 139 1.06 -10.99 7.35
N SER A 140 1.78 -10.42 6.39
CA SER A 140 1.40 -9.17 5.72
C SER A 140 0.33 -9.39 4.65
N LEU A 141 -0.41 -8.33 4.32
CA LEU A 141 -1.39 -8.33 3.22
C LEU A 141 -0.69 -8.68 1.90
N MET A 142 0.48 -8.10 1.66
CA MET A 142 1.31 -8.32 0.48
C MET A 142 1.79 -9.77 0.40
N ALA A 143 2.16 -10.42 1.51
CA ALA A 143 2.51 -11.84 1.50
C ALA A 143 1.33 -12.70 1.04
N SER A 144 0.14 -12.47 1.60
CA SER A 144 -1.08 -13.20 1.22
C SER A 144 -1.45 -12.97 -0.25
N PHE A 145 -1.38 -11.71 -0.69
CA PHE A 145 -1.66 -11.34 -2.08
C PHE A 145 -0.65 -11.95 -3.06
N TYR A 146 0.64 -11.89 -2.72
CA TYR A 146 1.72 -12.42 -3.56
C TYR A 146 1.66 -13.95 -3.67
N LYS A 147 1.51 -14.67 -2.54
CA LYS A 147 1.32 -16.12 -2.52
C LYS A 147 0.14 -16.56 -3.38
N CYS A 148 -0.98 -15.84 -3.29
CA CYS A 148 -2.14 -16.05 -4.15
C CYS A 148 -1.79 -15.84 -5.64
N ALA A 149 -1.07 -14.76 -5.97
CA ALA A 149 -0.74 -14.38 -7.36
C ALA A 149 0.16 -15.41 -8.06
N ILE A 150 1.04 -16.05 -7.31
CA ILE A 150 1.93 -17.11 -7.81
C ILE A 150 1.32 -18.52 -7.65
N ALA A 151 0.01 -18.61 -7.42
CA ALA A 151 -0.76 -19.84 -7.24
C ALA A 151 -0.24 -20.77 -6.14
N GLY A 152 0.45 -20.23 -5.13
CA GLY A 152 1.04 -21.02 -4.04
C GLY A 152 2.11 -22.02 -4.51
N LEU A 153 2.70 -21.84 -5.70
CA LEU A 153 3.68 -22.74 -6.31
C LEU A 153 5.01 -22.85 -5.54
N ASP A 154 5.12 -22.22 -4.38
CA ASP A 154 6.41 -21.88 -3.81
C ASP A 154 6.44 -22.06 -2.29
N GLY A 155 6.38 -23.32 -1.87
CA GLY A 155 6.64 -23.68 -0.48
C GLY A 155 8.05 -23.25 -0.04
N GLU A 156 8.99 -23.13 -0.98
CA GLU A 156 10.34 -22.64 -0.70
C GLU A 156 10.35 -21.16 -0.36
N LEU A 157 9.60 -20.33 -1.10
CA LEU A 157 9.42 -18.92 -0.76
C LEU A 157 8.73 -18.75 0.59
N ASP A 158 7.71 -19.55 0.89
CA ASP A 158 7.02 -19.46 2.18
C ASP A 158 7.98 -19.78 3.33
N GLN A 159 8.75 -20.86 3.19
CA GLN A 159 9.80 -21.22 4.12
C GLN A 159 10.86 -20.12 4.24
N LEU A 160 11.32 -19.54 3.13
CA LEU A 160 12.26 -18.43 3.10
C LEU A 160 11.73 -17.19 3.82
N CYS A 161 10.45 -16.87 3.64
CA CYS A 161 9.78 -15.79 4.37
C CYS A 161 9.82 -16.04 5.89
N HIS A 162 9.44 -17.23 6.35
CA HIS A 162 9.48 -17.58 7.77
C HIS A 162 10.92 -17.61 8.33
N ASP A 163 11.87 -18.13 7.56
CA ASP A 163 13.29 -18.19 7.91
C ASP A 163 13.90 -16.80 8.10
N MET A 164 13.59 -15.87 7.19
CA MET A 164 14.09 -14.49 7.27
C MET A 164 13.41 -13.68 8.37
N TRP A 165 12.09 -13.81 8.52
CA TRP A 165 11.34 -12.91 9.41
C TRP A 165 11.21 -13.40 10.85
N GLU A 166 11.17 -14.71 11.07
CA GLU A 166 10.79 -15.28 12.36
C GLU A 166 11.86 -16.21 12.93
N ARG A 167 12.49 -17.04 12.09
CA ARG A 167 13.37 -18.13 12.55
C ARG A 167 14.86 -17.85 12.42
N TRP A 168 15.28 -16.70 11.89
CA TRP A 168 16.68 -16.43 11.53
C TRP A 168 17.68 -16.71 12.67
N VAL A 169 17.29 -16.37 13.90
CA VAL A 169 18.11 -16.56 15.11
C VAL A 169 18.24 -18.05 15.48
N ASP A 170 17.20 -18.84 15.22
CA ASP A 170 17.13 -20.26 15.55
C ASP A 170 17.75 -21.16 14.48
N LEU A 171 18.00 -20.63 13.27
CA LEU A 171 18.66 -21.37 12.19
C LEU A 171 20.10 -21.75 12.54
N SER A 172 20.46 -22.99 12.21
CA SER A 172 21.84 -23.48 12.23
C SER A 172 22.72 -22.72 11.22
N PRO A 173 24.05 -22.70 11.42
CA PRO A 173 24.96 -22.05 10.47
C PRO A 173 24.81 -22.57 9.03
N SER A 174 24.59 -23.87 8.84
CA SER A 174 24.37 -24.49 7.52
C SER A 174 23.07 -24.03 6.86
N GLU A 175 21.98 -23.90 7.63
CA GLU A 175 20.70 -23.40 7.11
C GLU A 175 20.82 -21.94 6.70
N ARG A 176 21.51 -21.11 7.48
CA ARG A 176 21.77 -19.70 7.11
C ARG A 176 22.54 -19.59 5.80
N VAL A 177 23.57 -20.43 5.59
CA VAL A 177 24.31 -20.47 4.33
C VAL A 177 23.38 -20.87 3.17
N SER A 178 22.53 -21.88 3.34
CA SER A 178 21.56 -22.28 2.32
C SER A 178 20.57 -21.15 1.97
N VAL A 179 20.07 -20.42 2.97
CA VAL A 179 19.20 -19.24 2.75
C VAL A 179 19.93 -18.16 1.95
N ILE A 180 21.18 -17.86 2.30
CA ILE A 180 22.01 -16.87 1.61
C ILE A 180 22.27 -17.27 0.16
N GLU A 181 22.58 -18.54 -0.08
CA GLU A 181 22.79 -19.09 -1.43
C GLU A 181 21.52 -18.96 -2.27
N LYS A 182 20.35 -19.33 -1.73
CA LYS A 182 19.05 -19.16 -2.41
C LYS A 182 18.78 -17.70 -2.77
N MET A 183 18.97 -16.79 -1.82
CA MET A 183 18.78 -15.35 -2.06
C MET A 183 19.73 -14.80 -3.12
N THR A 184 20.97 -15.30 -3.14
CA THR A 184 21.99 -14.89 -4.11
C THR A 184 21.66 -15.44 -5.50
N MET A 185 21.35 -16.73 -5.60
CA MET A 185 20.96 -17.41 -6.84
C MET A 185 19.73 -16.77 -7.48
N TRP A 186 18.76 -16.34 -6.68
CA TRP A 186 17.55 -15.69 -7.20
C TRP A 186 17.89 -14.40 -7.97
N LEU A 187 18.85 -13.62 -7.48
CA LEU A 187 19.30 -12.41 -8.15
C LEU A 187 20.26 -12.69 -9.33
N THR A 188 21.04 -13.77 -9.29
CA THR A 188 22.10 -14.04 -10.29
C THR A 188 21.71 -15.01 -11.40
N ALA A 189 21.22 -16.20 -11.05
CA ALA A 189 20.92 -17.27 -12.00
C ALA A 189 19.55 -17.08 -12.65
N GLY A 190 18.59 -16.55 -11.89
CA GLY A 190 17.35 -16.01 -12.42
C GLY A 190 16.37 -17.03 -12.99
N GLY A 191 15.29 -17.30 -12.27
CA GLY A 191 14.08 -17.83 -12.88
C GLY A 191 13.59 -16.91 -14.01
N GLY A 192 13.27 -17.48 -15.17
CA GLY A 192 12.68 -16.74 -16.30
C GLY A 192 11.20 -16.39 -16.10
N ALA A 193 10.54 -17.09 -15.18
CA ALA A 193 9.13 -16.89 -14.88
C ALA A 193 8.90 -15.62 -14.06
N CYS A 194 7.93 -14.81 -14.49
CA CYS A 194 7.53 -13.59 -13.82
C CYS A 194 6.02 -13.42 -13.91
N VAL A 195 5.43 -12.96 -12.80
CA VAL A 195 4.04 -12.55 -12.71
C VAL A 195 3.98 -11.02 -12.77
N ASN A 196 3.19 -10.49 -13.71
CA ASN A 196 2.96 -9.06 -13.85
C ASN A 196 1.73 -8.66 -13.04
N LEU A 197 1.94 -8.19 -11.80
CA LEU A 197 0.86 -7.78 -10.93
C LEU A 197 0.25 -6.46 -11.44
N PRO A 198 -1.05 -6.39 -11.76
CA PRO A 198 -1.65 -5.15 -12.23
C PRO A 198 -1.57 -4.05 -11.18
N ILE A 199 -1.29 -2.82 -11.60
CA ILE A 199 -1.21 -1.65 -10.70
C ILE A 199 -2.53 -0.89 -10.76
N GLY A 200 -3.15 -0.68 -9.59
CA GLY A 200 -4.32 0.18 -9.40
C GLY A 200 -3.93 1.59 -8.99
N GLU A 201 -4.88 2.51 -9.05
CA GLU A 201 -4.69 3.92 -8.66
C GLU A 201 -5.69 4.32 -7.58
N ALA A 202 -5.21 4.91 -6.50
CA ALA A 202 -6.01 5.63 -5.52
C ALA A 202 -5.72 7.13 -5.62
N LEU A 203 -6.68 7.90 -6.13
CA LEU A 203 -6.65 9.36 -6.09
C LEU A 203 -7.25 9.80 -4.75
N LEU A 204 -6.43 10.40 -3.90
CA LEU A 204 -6.81 10.88 -2.57
C LEU A 204 -6.89 12.40 -2.58
N GLN A 205 -8.02 12.97 -2.19
CA GLN A 205 -8.21 14.40 -2.04
C GLN A 205 -8.21 14.77 -0.55
N MET A 206 -7.13 15.40 -0.11
CA MET A 206 -6.87 15.77 1.27
C MET A 206 -7.44 17.16 1.59
N THR A 207 -7.86 17.38 2.83
CA THR A 207 -8.18 18.70 3.38
C THR A 207 -6.93 19.32 4.02
N GLU A 208 -6.59 20.56 3.65
CA GLU A 208 -5.57 21.33 4.35
C GLU A 208 -6.19 22.14 5.50
N ARG A 209 -5.45 22.29 6.61
CA ARG A 209 -5.91 23.12 7.73
C ARG A 209 -5.97 24.58 7.27
N GLY A 210 -7.18 25.13 7.15
CA GLY A 210 -7.41 26.56 6.95
C GLY A 210 -7.42 27.05 5.49
N GLN A 211 -7.45 26.16 4.50
CA GLN A 211 -7.59 26.55 3.08
C GLN A 211 -8.69 25.76 2.36
N GLU A 212 -9.35 26.38 1.38
CA GLU A 212 -10.31 25.74 0.48
C GLU A 212 -9.65 24.86 -0.60
N VAL A 213 -8.34 24.99 -0.81
CA VAL A 213 -7.59 24.23 -1.82
C VAL A 213 -7.27 22.84 -1.28
N SER A 214 -7.81 21.81 -1.92
CA SER A 214 -7.54 20.42 -1.56
C SER A 214 -6.29 19.91 -2.28
N CYS A 215 -5.30 19.43 -1.54
CA CYS A 215 -4.19 18.68 -2.12
C CYS A 215 -4.69 17.34 -2.69
N ARG A 216 -4.23 16.97 -3.89
CA ARG A 216 -4.57 15.70 -4.55
C ARG A 216 -3.32 14.86 -4.73
N VAL A 217 -3.38 13.61 -4.30
CA VAL A 217 -2.27 12.66 -4.43
C VAL A 217 -2.76 11.43 -5.19
N PHE A 218 -1.99 11.01 -6.19
CA PHE A 218 -2.19 9.75 -6.90
C PHE A 218 -1.29 8.69 -6.28
N VAL A 219 -1.88 7.59 -5.86
CA VAL A 219 -1.20 6.52 -5.13
C VAL A 219 -1.34 5.21 -5.89
N PRO A 220 -0.24 4.58 -6.35
CA PRO A 220 -0.31 3.24 -6.92
C PRO A 220 -0.55 2.22 -5.80
N PHE A 221 -1.33 1.19 -6.11
CA PHE A 221 -1.59 0.07 -5.20
C PHE A 221 -1.69 -1.27 -5.93
N LEU A 222 -1.44 -2.37 -5.22
CA LEU A 222 -1.50 -3.73 -5.73
C LEU A 222 -2.73 -4.48 -5.21
N ALA A 223 -2.99 -4.44 -3.90
CA ALA A 223 -3.91 -5.38 -3.26
C ALA A 223 -5.11 -4.71 -2.60
N GLU A 224 -4.93 -3.66 -1.80
CA GLU A 224 -6.01 -3.15 -0.94
C GLU A 224 -6.03 -1.62 -0.77
N VAL A 225 -7.26 -1.08 -0.78
CA VAL A 225 -7.59 0.25 -0.27
C VAL A 225 -8.72 0.11 0.75
N ARG A 226 -8.51 0.55 1.99
CA ARG A 226 -9.43 0.38 3.12
C ARG A 226 -9.75 1.70 3.79
N VAL A 227 -11.01 1.92 4.19
CA VAL A 227 -11.35 3.02 5.11
C VAL A 227 -11.12 2.55 6.56
N VAL A 228 -10.21 3.19 7.29
CA VAL A 228 -9.66 2.70 8.58
C VAL A 228 -10.34 3.30 9.81
N HIS A 229 -11.05 4.42 9.69
CA HIS A 229 -11.67 5.07 10.85
C HIS A 229 -13.11 5.48 10.53
N LEU A 230 -14.07 4.81 11.15
CA LEU A 230 -15.52 5.02 10.92
C LEU A 230 -16.24 5.65 12.13
N PHE A 231 -15.51 5.91 13.22
CA PHE A 231 -16.07 6.45 14.46
C PHE A 231 -15.16 7.53 15.09
N PHE A 232 -15.72 8.73 15.27
CA PHE A 232 -15.27 9.87 16.08
C PHE A 232 -14.05 10.69 15.64
N HIS A 233 -14.34 11.92 15.21
CA HIS A 233 -13.60 13.10 15.66
C HIS A 233 -14.38 13.71 16.84
N SER A 234 -14.09 13.26 18.06
CA SER A 234 -14.33 14.06 19.26
C SER A 234 -12.99 14.17 19.97
N SER A 235 -12.56 15.41 20.22
CA SER A 235 -11.28 15.81 20.78
C SER A 235 -10.80 14.96 21.97
N PRO A 236 -9.48 14.86 22.24
CA PRO A 236 -8.96 14.06 23.34
C PRO A 236 -9.50 14.55 24.69
N PRO A 237 -9.95 13.66 25.60
CA PRO A 237 -10.29 14.03 26.97
C PRO A 237 -8.99 13.99 27.77
N ASN A 238 -8.32 15.14 27.92
CA ASN A 238 -7.43 15.42 29.05
C ASN A 238 -6.80 16.81 28.86
N SER A 239 -7.58 17.85 29.22
CA SER A 239 -7.02 19.12 29.66
C SER A 239 -7.72 19.46 30.98
N PRO A 240 -7.02 19.46 32.12
CA PRO A 240 -7.60 19.92 33.37
C PRO A 240 -7.51 21.45 33.38
N HIS A 241 -8.64 22.16 33.40
CA HIS A 241 -8.86 23.26 34.35
C HIS A 241 -10.21 24.00 34.16
N ILE A 242 -10.88 24.13 35.31
CA ILE A 242 -11.82 25.16 35.76
C ILE A 242 -13.29 25.05 35.30
N ARG A 243 -14.12 24.88 36.33
CA ARG A 243 -15.58 24.78 36.36
C ARG A 243 -16.25 26.10 35.94
N ALA A 244 -17.24 26.02 35.07
CA ALA A 244 -18.42 26.90 35.11
C ALA A 244 -19.61 26.13 34.53
N ALA A 245 -20.73 26.20 35.24
CA ALA A 245 -21.93 25.41 35.03
C ALA A 245 -22.67 25.78 33.74
N ASP A 246 -22.98 24.78 32.92
CA ASP A 246 -24.31 24.68 32.29
C ASP A 246 -24.54 23.22 31.88
N SER A 247 -25.46 22.55 32.56
CA SER A 247 -25.79 21.15 32.37
C SER A 247 -26.65 20.97 31.11
N ARG A 248 -26.01 20.68 29.98
CA ARG A 248 -26.62 19.90 28.90
C ARG A 248 -26.00 18.52 28.94
N GLU A 249 -26.68 17.57 29.59
CA GLU A 249 -26.41 16.14 29.41
C GLU A 249 -26.53 15.83 27.90
N MET A 250 -25.38 15.72 27.23
CA MET A 250 -25.34 15.17 25.89
C MET A 250 -25.56 13.67 26.00
N ASP A 251 -26.78 13.27 25.64
CA ASP A 251 -27.20 11.88 25.48
C ASP A 251 -26.16 11.08 24.67
N PRO A 252 -25.59 9.97 25.20
CA PRO A 252 -24.65 9.10 24.49
C PRO A 252 -25.26 8.43 23.25
N SER A 253 -26.55 8.62 23.00
CA SER A 253 -27.28 7.97 21.92
C SER A 253 -27.03 8.58 20.52
N ASN A 254 -26.25 9.67 20.38
CA ASN A 254 -26.00 10.33 19.08
C ASN A 254 -24.66 9.96 18.43
N VAL A 255 -24.23 8.70 18.56
CA VAL A 255 -23.14 8.10 17.77
C VAL A 255 -23.65 7.86 16.34
N GLY A 256 -23.73 8.92 15.55
CA GLY A 256 -24.08 8.83 14.13
C GLY A 256 -22.90 8.30 13.35
N GLY A 257 -22.98 7.04 12.88
CA GLY A 257 -21.99 6.46 11.97
C GLY A 257 -21.82 7.32 10.71
N LEU A 258 -20.59 7.45 10.23
CA LEU A 258 -20.27 8.32 9.10
C LEU A 258 -20.97 7.84 7.82
N GLU A 259 -21.95 8.59 7.31
CA GLU A 259 -22.57 8.27 6.02
C GLU A 259 -21.56 8.51 4.89
N ILE A 260 -21.30 7.47 4.10
CA ILE A 260 -20.43 7.52 2.94
C ILE A 260 -21.28 7.26 1.70
N SER A 261 -21.05 8.07 0.67
CA SER A 261 -21.62 7.88 -0.66
C SER A 261 -20.58 7.21 -1.53
N THR A 262 -20.92 6.06 -2.09
CA THR A 262 -20.02 5.31 -2.98
C THR A 262 -20.69 5.07 -4.32
N HIS A 263 -19.94 5.27 -5.41
CA HIS A 263 -20.39 5.05 -6.78
C HIS A 263 -19.34 4.23 -7.50
N TRP A 264 -19.75 3.19 -8.22
CA TRP A 264 -18.85 2.35 -8.99
C TRP A 264 -19.29 2.19 -10.44
N LEU A 265 -18.31 1.93 -11.29
CA LEU A 265 -18.50 1.55 -12.69
C LEU A 265 -18.05 0.11 -12.88
N PHE A 266 -18.88 -0.66 -13.58
CA PHE A 266 -18.52 -2.00 -14.05
C PHE A 266 -17.70 -1.89 -15.34
N TYR A 267 -16.88 -2.90 -15.60
CA TYR A 267 -16.19 -3.00 -16.88
C TYR A 267 -17.21 -3.33 -18.00
N PRO A 268 -17.16 -2.68 -19.18
CA PRO A 268 -18.23 -2.76 -20.19
C PRO A 268 -18.33 -4.12 -20.91
N TYR A 269 -17.39 -5.03 -20.71
CA TYR A 269 -17.51 -6.41 -21.20
C TYR A 269 -18.32 -7.25 -20.20
N ASN A 270 -19.49 -7.71 -20.65
CA ASN A 270 -20.33 -8.69 -19.95
C ASN A 270 -19.52 -9.97 -19.67
N PHE A 271 -18.85 -10.02 -18.53
CA PHE A 271 -18.45 -11.28 -17.96
C PHE A 271 -19.71 -11.90 -17.36
N ASN A 272 -20.09 -13.09 -17.85
CA ASN A 272 -21.05 -13.97 -17.18
C ASN A 272 -20.44 -14.48 -15.87
N LEU A 273 -20.14 -13.58 -14.91
CA LEU A 273 -19.81 -13.99 -13.55
C LEU A 273 -21.12 -14.33 -12.83
N PRO A 274 -21.20 -15.48 -12.12
CA PRO A 274 -22.33 -15.75 -11.25
C PRO A 274 -22.43 -14.62 -10.23
N SER A 275 -23.46 -13.80 -10.38
CA SER A 275 -23.71 -12.65 -9.53
C SER A 275 -24.26 -13.19 -8.21
N TYR A 276 -23.38 -13.45 -7.24
CA TYR A 276 -23.86 -13.64 -5.87
C TYR A 276 -24.08 -12.26 -5.25
N SER A 277 -25.14 -11.57 -5.69
CA SER A 277 -25.58 -10.31 -5.09
C SER A 277 -27.01 -10.44 -4.58
N GLN A 278 -27.13 -10.64 -3.28
CA GLN A 278 -28.38 -10.34 -2.58
C GLN A 278 -28.47 -8.82 -2.32
N ASN A 279 -29.64 -8.27 -2.68
CA ASN A 279 -30.29 -7.11 -2.07
C ASN A 279 -29.61 -5.74 -2.18
N VAL A 280 -29.31 -5.30 -3.40
CA VAL A 280 -29.31 -3.85 -3.73
C VAL A 280 -30.51 -3.61 -4.65
N THR A 281 -31.57 -2.98 -4.12
CA THR A 281 -32.76 -2.61 -4.90
C THR A 281 -32.35 -1.72 -6.08
N PRO A 282 -32.51 -2.14 -7.34
CA PRO A 282 -32.26 -1.31 -8.50
C PRO A 282 -33.45 -0.39 -8.67
N ASN A 283 -33.34 0.83 -8.15
CA ASN A 283 -34.34 1.85 -8.44
C ASN A 283 -34.03 2.43 -9.83
N SER A 284 -34.91 2.16 -10.79
CA SER A 284 -34.89 2.52 -12.21
C SER A 284 -34.18 1.54 -13.17
N LYS A 285 -34.89 1.21 -14.26
CA LYS A 285 -34.35 0.59 -15.48
C LYS A 285 -33.28 1.51 -16.08
N LYS A 286 -32.01 1.40 -15.66
CA LYS A 286 -30.90 2.21 -16.18
C LYS A 286 -29.57 1.46 -16.03
N ASP A 287 -28.88 1.29 -17.15
CA ASP A 287 -27.46 0.93 -17.32
C ASP A 287 -26.88 -0.06 -16.29
N VAL A 288 -26.79 -1.34 -16.69
CA VAL A 288 -26.09 -2.41 -15.95
C VAL A 288 -24.61 -2.07 -15.65
N SER A 289 -24.07 -0.99 -16.23
CA SER A 289 -22.68 -0.55 -16.13
C SER A 289 -22.33 0.34 -14.92
N LYS A 290 -23.29 0.75 -14.08
CA LYS A 290 -23.03 1.60 -12.91
C LYS A 290 -23.85 1.22 -11.69
N GLY A 291 -23.30 1.42 -10.49
CA GLY A 291 -24.02 1.26 -9.23
C GLY A 291 -23.65 2.32 -8.21
N SER A 292 -24.51 2.54 -7.23
CA SER A 292 -24.26 3.46 -6.12
C SER A 292 -24.93 3.01 -4.84
N ILE A 293 -24.37 3.45 -3.72
CA ILE A 293 -24.93 3.22 -2.40
C ILE A 293 -24.48 4.32 -1.45
N LYS A 294 -25.43 4.76 -0.62
CA LYS A 294 -25.18 5.68 0.48
C LYS A 294 -25.54 4.98 1.78
N ALA A 295 -24.57 4.79 2.66
CA ALA A 295 -24.77 4.12 3.94
C ALA A 295 -23.66 4.49 4.93
N SER A 296 -23.90 4.23 6.21
CA SER A 296 -22.83 4.13 7.21
C SER A 296 -22.27 2.71 7.14
N PHE A 297 -20.95 2.59 7.06
CA PHE A 297 -20.26 1.31 6.91
C PHE A 297 -19.49 1.00 8.18
N ARG A 298 -19.51 -0.26 8.62
CA ARG A 298 -18.59 -0.82 9.62
C ARG A 298 -17.24 -1.18 9.00
N THR A 299 -17.26 -1.66 7.76
CA THR A 299 -16.07 -1.92 6.96
C THR A 299 -16.35 -1.50 5.52
N LEU A 300 -15.36 -0.90 4.88
CA LEU A 300 -15.37 -0.56 3.45
C LEU A 300 -13.97 -0.82 2.91
N VAL A 301 -13.84 -1.84 2.08
CA VAL A 301 -12.56 -2.36 1.60
C VAL A 301 -12.66 -2.61 0.11
N ILE A 302 -11.77 -1.98 -0.65
CA ILE A 302 -11.55 -2.26 -2.06
C ILE A 302 -10.36 -3.20 -2.14
N THR A 303 -10.56 -4.40 -2.67
CA THR A 303 -9.49 -5.37 -2.86
C THR A 303 -9.32 -5.70 -4.33
N ARG A 304 -8.12 -6.13 -4.70
CA ARG A 304 -7.89 -6.83 -5.96
C ARG A 304 -7.58 -8.29 -5.64
N SER A 305 -8.32 -9.21 -6.26
CA SER A 305 -7.94 -10.62 -6.23
C SER A 305 -6.73 -10.82 -7.13
N CYS A 306 -5.78 -11.64 -6.67
CA CYS A 306 -4.49 -11.84 -7.31
C CYS A 306 -4.53 -12.32 -8.79
N SER A 307 -5.66 -12.91 -9.21
CA SER A 307 -5.92 -13.42 -10.56
C SER A 307 -6.89 -12.56 -11.39
N GLN A 308 -7.30 -11.40 -10.88
CA GLN A 308 -8.34 -10.56 -11.51
C GLN A 308 -7.80 -9.16 -11.85
N PRO A 309 -8.04 -8.65 -13.07
CA PRO A 309 -7.62 -7.31 -13.47
C PRO A 309 -8.48 -6.21 -12.83
N LEU A 310 -9.70 -6.55 -12.40
CA LEU A 310 -10.68 -5.63 -11.83
C LEU A 310 -10.71 -5.69 -10.31
N LEU A 311 -11.29 -4.65 -9.70
CA LEU A 311 -11.42 -4.52 -8.25
C LEU A 311 -12.69 -5.20 -7.75
N SER A 312 -12.69 -5.50 -6.46
CA SER A 312 -13.86 -5.94 -5.70
C SER A 312 -14.08 -4.97 -4.55
N LEU A 313 -15.31 -4.51 -4.39
CA LEU A 313 -15.75 -3.68 -3.27
C LEU A 313 -16.42 -4.60 -2.24
N ASN A 314 -15.87 -4.63 -1.03
CA ASN A 314 -16.37 -5.42 0.09
C ASN A 314 -16.78 -4.48 1.22
N PHE A 315 -17.98 -4.64 1.75
CA PHE A 315 -18.44 -3.77 2.84
C PHE A 315 -19.44 -4.45 3.78
N VAL A 316 -19.47 -3.97 5.02
CA VAL A 316 -20.50 -4.29 6.01
C VAL A 316 -21.20 -2.98 6.37
N LYS A 317 -22.52 -2.93 6.22
CA LYS A 317 -23.31 -1.76 6.62
C LYS A 317 -23.50 -1.73 8.13
N GLU A 318 -23.53 -0.54 8.71
CA GLU A 318 -24.03 -0.37 10.07
C GLU A 318 -25.54 -0.52 10.13
N LYS A 319 -26.03 -1.06 11.25
CA LYS A 319 -27.46 -1.08 11.54
C LYS A 319 -27.86 0.25 12.15
N LYS A 320 -28.67 1.03 11.43
CA LYS A 320 -29.33 2.21 11.99
C LYS A 320 -30.22 1.74 13.15
N LYS A 321 -29.88 2.11 14.41
CA LYS A 321 -30.80 1.90 15.54
C LYS A 321 -32.04 2.76 15.28
N GLU A 322 -33.13 2.14 14.84
CA GLU A 322 -34.44 2.80 14.78
C GLU A 322 -34.88 3.15 16.20
N LYS A 323 -34.59 4.38 16.62
CA LYS A 323 -35.08 4.97 17.88
C LYS A 323 -36.60 5.24 17.87
N MET A 324 -37.36 4.65 16.95
CA MET A 324 -38.81 4.88 16.83
C MET A 324 -39.66 3.78 17.52
N LEU A 325 -39.09 2.63 17.91
CA LEU A 325 -39.85 1.53 18.56
C LEU A 325 -39.78 1.52 20.10
N GLN A 326 -38.91 2.32 20.73
CA GLN A 326 -38.86 2.42 22.20
C GLN A 326 -40.02 3.24 22.80
N LYS A 327 -40.76 3.99 21.99
CA LYS A 327 -41.98 4.70 22.44
C LYS A 327 -43.23 3.82 22.57
N LEU A 328 -43.16 2.52 22.25
CA LEU A 328 -44.31 1.60 22.30
C LEU A 328 -44.19 0.48 23.37
N GLY A 329 -43.21 0.54 24.27
CA GLY A 329 -43.26 -0.25 25.53
C GLY A 329 -43.22 -1.78 25.40
N MET A 330 -42.84 -2.36 24.26
CA MET A 330 -42.76 -3.82 24.12
C MET A 330 -41.40 -4.34 24.59
N LYS A 331 -41.40 -5.13 25.68
CA LYS A 331 -40.23 -5.84 26.22
C LYS A 331 -39.57 -6.67 25.11
N LYS A 332 -38.32 -6.33 24.79
CA LYS A 332 -37.55 -6.98 23.75
C LYS A 332 -37.04 -8.33 24.27
N GLY A 333 -37.63 -9.41 23.76
CA GLY A 333 -37.06 -10.75 23.91
C GLY A 333 -35.62 -10.77 23.40
N GLN A 334 -34.77 -11.48 24.14
CA GLN A 334 -33.39 -11.82 23.78
C GLN A 334 -33.41 -12.46 22.37
N LYS A 335 -33.05 -11.69 21.35
CA LYS A 335 -32.77 -12.21 20.01
C LYS A 335 -31.29 -11.98 19.73
N THR A 336 -30.64 -13.10 19.45
CA THR A 336 -29.26 -13.30 19.02
C THR A 336 -28.77 -12.19 18.09
N GLU A 337 -27.54 -11.75 18.35
CA GLU A 337 -26.73 -10.81 17.57
C GLU A 337 -26.84 -11.13 16.07
N ASN A 338 -27.62 -10.32 15.33
CA ASN A 338 -27.78 -10.50 13.88
C ASN A 338 -26.99 -9.38 13.20
N ASP A 339 -25.70 -9.66 12.99
CA ASP A 339 -24.77 -8.83 12.23
C ASP A 339 -25.24 -8.72 10.77
N ASN A 340 -25.17 -7.51 10.19
CA ASN A 340 -25.41 -7.38 8.75
C ASN A 340 -24.37 -8.22 8.00
N PRO A 341 -24.77 -9.07 7.04
CA PRO A 341 -23.81 -9.90 6.32
C PRO A 341 -22.86 -9.02 5.48
N PRO A 342 -21.60 -9.47 5.29
CA PRO A 342 -20.70 -8.81 4.36
C PRO A 342 -21.26 -8.87 2.93
N VAL A 343 -21.21 -7.73 2.24
CA VAL A 343 -21.61 -7.61 0.84
C VAL A 343 -20.36 -7.44 -0.01
N GLN A 344 -20.33 -8.15 -1.14
CA GLN A 344 -19.25 -8.08 -2.13
C GLN A 344 -19.82 -7.67 -3.50
N VAL A 345 -19.17 -6.70 -4.13
CA VAL A 345 -19.42 -6.27 -5.51
C VAL A 345 -18.13 -6.47 -6.30
N VAL A 346 -18.14 -7.40 -7.26
CA VAL A 346 -16.99 -7.76 -8.09
C VAL A 346 -16.96 -6.99 -9.41
N ALA A 347 -15.86 -7.11 -10.17
CA ALA A 347 -15.69 -6.54 -11.50
C ALA A 347 -15.82 -5.00 -11.56
N VAL A 348 -15.38 -4.31 -10.50
CA VAL A 348 -15.36 -2.86 -10.40
C VAL A 348 -14.13 -2.31 -11.11
N SER A 349 -14.34 -1.46 -12.12
CA SER A 349 -13.25 -0.78 -12.84
C SER A 349 -12.85 0.54 -12.17
N ARG A 350 -13.83 1.25 -11.61
CA ARG A 350 -13.65 2.51 -10.91
C ARG A 350 -14.63 2.63 -9.76
N LEU A 351 -14.18 3.16 -8.63
CA LEU A 351 -14.98 3.48 -7.46
C LEU A 351 -14.71 4.93 -7.05
N LEU A 352 -15.75 5.65 -6.68
CA LEU A 352 -15.73 6.99 -6.10
C LEU A 352 -16.32 6.91 -4.70
N CYS A 353 -15.62 7.44 -3.70
CA CYS A 353 -16.05 7.45 -2.31
C CYS A 353 -15.94 8.87 -1.75
N SER A 354 -17.04 9.39 -1.21
CA SER A 354 -17.04 10.66 -0.49
C SER A 354 -17.79 10.54 0.83
N CYS A 355 -17.37 11.33 1.80
CA CYS A 355 -18.22 11.55 2.96
C CYS A 355 -19.49 12.32 2.54
N ALA A 356 -20.65 11.91 3.06
CA ALA A 356 -21.90 12.64 2.84
C ALA A 356 -21.95 13.97 3.60
N SER A 357 -21.23 14.09 4.72
CA SER A 357 -21.11 15.33 5.47
C SER A 357 -19.97 16.19 4.92
N LYS A 358 -20.23 17.49 4.74
CA LYS A 358 -19.23 18.47 4.25
C LYS A 358 -18.10 18.73 5.25
N HIS A 359 -18.29 18.41 6.53
CA HIS A 359 -17.35 18.71 7.62
C HIS A 359 -16.64 17.47 8.16
N ALA A 360 -16.77 16.31 7.49
CA ALA A 360 -16.14 15.09 7.96
C ALA A 360 -15.14 14.56 6.95
N ASP A 361 -14.04 14.05 7.48
CA ASP A 361 -12.94 13.49 6.73
C ASP A 361 -12.83 11.99 6.98
N LEU A 362 -12.29 11.29 5.99
CA LEU A 362 -11.99 9.87 6.01
C LEU A 362 -10.52 9.64 6.34
N THR A 363 -10.25 8.50 6.96
CA THR A 363 -8.91 7.92 7.01
C THR A 363 -8.88 6.72 6.09
N VAL A 364 -7.99 6.73 5.10
CA VAL A 364 -7.87 5.72 4.05
C VAL A 364 -6.49 5.07 4.13
N ASN A 365 -6.42 3.75 4.22
CA ASN A 365 -5.19 2.99 4.11
C ASN A 365 -5.07 2.39 2.72
N VAL A 366 -3.90 2.51 2.11
CA VAL A 366 -3.58 1.99 0.78
C VAL A 366 -2.34 1.12 0.90
N ASP A 367 -2.49 -0.19 0.70
CA ASP A 367 -1.44 -1.22 0.88
C ASP A 367 -0.55 -0.98 2.13
N GLY A 368 -1.17 -0.76 3.29
CA GLY A 368 -0.45 -0.57 4.56
C GLY A 368 -0.02 0.88 4.84
N PHE A 369 -0.18 1.83 3.91
CA PHE A 369 0.08 3.24 4.17
C PHE A 369 -1.20 4.01 4.50
N THR A 370 -1.26 4.64 5.69
CA THR A 370 -2.44 5.40 6.14
C THR A 370 -2.38 6.86 5.71
N TYR A 371 -3.50 7.34 5.16
CA TYR A 371 -3.78 8.71 4.78
C TYR A 371 -4.94 9.25 5.59
N GLU A 372 -4.72 10.38 6.25
CA GLU A 372 -5.74 11.05 7.04
C GLU A 372 -6.32 12.24 6.29
N ARG A 373 -7.43 12.78 6.80
CA ARG A 373 -8.04 14.02 6.31
C ARG A 373 -8.51 13.93 4.84
N ILE A 374 -9.05 12.79 4.46
CA ILE A 374 -9.49 12.52 3.08
C ILE A 374 -10.96 12.90 2.93
N ARG A 375 -11.27 13.96 2.17
CA ARG A 375 -12.65 14.35 1.89
C ARG A 375 -13.31 13.42 0.86
N TYR A 376 -12.51 13.01 -0.11
CA TYR A 376 -12.92 12.22 -1.26
C TYR A 376 -11.76 11.34 -1.70
N PHE A 377 -12.06 10.11 -2.13
CA PHE A 377 -11.10 9.30 -2.86
C PHE A 377 -11.74 8.56 -4.02
N GLN A 378 -10.94 8.29 -5.04
CA GLN A 378 -11.30 7.46 -6.18
C GLN A 378 -10.32 6.29 -6.27
N CYS A 379 -10.82 5.09 -6.49
CA CYS A 379 -10.00 3.93 -6.86
C CYS A 379 -10.26 3.56 -8.33
N SER A 380 -9.20 3.28 -9.07
CA SER A 380 -9.26 2.74 -10.44
C SER A 380 -8.50 1.42 -10.49
N SER A 381 -9.02 0.46 -11.26
CA SER A 381 -8.39 -0.86 -11.45
C SER A 381 -7.08 -0.81 -12.24
N GLN A 382 -6.75 0.34 -12.82
CA GLN A 382 -5.57 0.51 -13.65
C GLN A 382 -4.90 1.85 -13.37
N TRP A 383 -3.58 1.83 -13.22
CA TRP A 383 -2.74 3.00 -13.15
C TRP A 383 -2.79 3.81 -14.45
N GLN A 384 -2.77 5.13 -14.38
CA GLN A 384 -3.00 6.00 -15.53
C GLN A 384 -1.87 6.03 -16.58
N THR A 385 -0.62 5.75 -16.18
CA THR A 385 0.56 5.85 -17.08
C THR A 385 0.77 4.58 -17.90
N HIS A 386 1.85 4.49 -18.69
CA HIS A 386 2.21 3.24 -19.39
C HIS A 386 2.69 2.13 -18.44
N VAL A 387 3.02 2.45 -17.17
CA VAL A 387 3.46 1.50 -16.16
C VAL A 387 2.25 0.78 -15.56
N LYS A 388 1.75 -0.24 -16.27
CA LYS A 388 0.49 -0.92 -15.92
C LYS A 388 0.65 -2.07 -14.94
N SER A 389 1.86 -2.62 -14.80
CA SER A 389 2.11 -3.81 -13.99
C SER A 389 3.41 -3.73 -13.22
N PHE A 390 3.47 -4.39 -12.08
CA PHE A 390 4.64 -4.59 -11.26
C PHE A 390 5.21 -6.00 -11.51
N PRO A 391 6.39 -6.13 -12.15
CA PRO A 391 6.90 -7.42 -12.63
C PRO A 391 7.65 -8.18 -11.52
N VAL A 392 7.00 -9.18 -10.91
CA VAL A 392 7.57 -9.98 -9.81
C VAL A 392 8.09 -11.32 -10.32
N SER A 393 9.36 -11.62 -10.09
CA SER A 393 10.01 -12.89 -10.42
C SER A 393 9.55 -14.00 -9.47
N LEU A 394 9.45 -15.22 -9.98
CA LEU A 394 9.33 -16.42 -9.14
C LEU A 394 10.73 -16.86 -8.64
N ILE A 395 10.83 -17.47 -7.46
CA ILE A 395 12.04 -18.24 -7.11
C ILE A 395 11.90 -19.60 -7.81
N VAL A 396 12.98 -20.05 -8.44
CA VAL A 396 13.02 -21.26 -9.28
C VAL A 396 14.16 -22.14 -8.81
#